data_AF-A0A935PTX4-F1
#
_entry.id   AF-A0A935PTX4-F1
#
_cell.length_a   1.000
_cell.length_b   1.000
_cell.length_c   1.000
_cell.angle_alpha   90.00
_cell.angle_beta   90.00
_cell.angle_gamma   90.00
#
_symmetry.space_group_name_H-M   'P 1'
#
loop_
_entity.id
_entity.type
_entity.pdbx_description
1 polymer ?
#
loop_
_entity_poly.entity_id
_entity_poly.type
_entity_poly.pdbx_seq_one_letter_code
_entity_poly.pdbx_strand_id
1 'polypeptide(L)'
;MREAEFYENFERAFDLASRTTGLRRLKSAQPKWKIAASDGVVTFRFSTNAKSAGLLPLLWMGEFRPVFAWRHDTAKGKINDTVSFFQYTDRAKVEEAVELQRVALDKYLRNRLAGPAERTGWVEGYGALEEPKPNIERWLHYFDGADAESWGTYFGGFMGVWLRQFNEHPESMYDWCSRVSWKDLEKNKA
;
A
#
# COMPACT_ATOMS: atom_id res chain seq x y z
N MET A 1 -13.39 2.38 12.44
CA MET A 1 -13.91 1.20 11.73
C MET A 1 -13.18 -0.04 12.23
N ARG A 2 -13.83 -1.20 12.33
CA ARG A 2 -13.17 -2.45 12.75
C ARG A 2 -12.37 -3.07 11.59
N GLU A 3 -11.36 -3.88 11.89
CA GLU A 3 -10.54 -4.57 10.88
C GLU A 3 -11.37 -5.40 9.88
N ALA A 4 -12.38 -6.14 10.36
CA ALA A 4 -13.24 -6.93 9.49
C ALA A 4 -14.03 -6.08 8.48
N GLU A 5 -14.52 -4.92 8.92
CA GLU A 5 -15.25 -3.97 8.07
C GLU A 5 -14.31 -3.33 7.03
N PHE A 6 -13.05 -3.05 7.39
CA PHE A 6 -12.05 -2.59 6.43
C PHE A 6 -11.87 -3.62 5.32
N TYR A 7 -11.60 -4.89 5.67
CA TYR A 7 -11.34 -5.91 4.67
C TYR A 7 -12.54 -6.21 3.79
N GLU A 8 -13.75 -6.23 4.34
CA GLU A 8 -14.97 -6.45 3.55
C GLU A 8 -15.15 -5.37 2.47
N ASN A 9 -15.07 -4.09 2.86
CA ASN A 9 -15.22 -2.96 1.95
C ASN A 9 -14.06 -2.90 0.93
N PHE A 10 -12.83 -3.08 1.39
CA PHE A 10 -11.64 -3.08 0.54
C PHE A 10 -11.69 -4.21 -0.50
N GLU A 11 -11.91 -5.46 -0.06
CA GLU A 11 -11.90 -6.65 -0.91
C GLU A 11 -12.97 -6.56 -1.99
N ARG A 12 -14.18 -6.14 -1.64
CA ARG A 12 -15.28 -5.95 -2.60
C ARG A 12 -14.90 -4.99 -3.74
N ALA A 13 -14.35 -3.84 -3.40
CA ALA A 13 -13.95 -2.84 -4.40
C ALA A 13 -12.72 -3.29 -5.20
N PHE A 14 -11.73 -3.88 -4.52
CA PHE A 14 -10.52 -4.40 -5.13
C PHE A 14 -10.81 -5.49 -6.16
N ASP A 15 -11.62 -6.49 -5.79
CA ASP A 15 -11.95 -7.60 -6.68
C ASP A 15 -12.74 -7.11 -7.90
N LEU A 16 -13.62 -6.13 -7.74
CA LEU A 16 -14.33 -5.51 -8.85
C LEU A 16 -13.39 -4.75 -9.80
N ALA A 17 -12.50 -3.92 -9.25
CA ALA A 17 -11.58 -3.11 -10.05
C ALA A 17 -10.49 -3.96 -10.72
N SER A 18 -10.15 -5.12 -10.15
CA SER A 18 -9.05 -5.96 -10.64
C SER A 18 -9.50 -7.13 -11.53
N ARG A 19 -10.78 -7.27 -11.88
CA ARG A 19 -11.32 -8.46 -12.60
C ARG A 19 -10.57 -8.86 -13.86
N THR A 20 -10.04 -7.89 -14.61
CA THR A 20 -9.38 -8.13 -15.91
C THR A 20 -7.91 -8.52 -15.79
N THR A 21 -7.35 -8.47 -14.58
CA THR A 21 -5.89 -8.63 -14.36
C THR A 21 -5.46 -10.08 -14.20
N GLY A 22 -6.39 -11.02 -13.99
CA GLY A 22 -6.08 -12.44 -13.79
C GLY A 22 -5.59 -12.79 -12.37
N LEU A 23 -5.73 -11.87 -11.41
CA LEU A 23 -5.46 -12.14 -9.99
C LEU A 23 -6.34 -13.27 -9.47
N ARG A 24 -5.78 -14.09 -8.58
CA ARG A 24 -6.50 -15.15 -7.89
C ARG A 24 -6.47 -14.94 -6.40
N ARG A 25 -7.63 -14.83 -5.77
CA ARG A 25 -7.79 -14.83 -4.32
C ARG A 25 -7.32 -16.16 -3.73
N LEU A 26 -6.46 -16.10 -2.71
CA LEU A 26 -6.00 -17.26 -1.95
C LEU A 26 -6.94 -17.55 -0.79
N LYS A 27 -7.01 -18.79 -0.30
CA LYS A 27 -7.79 -19.10 0.89
C LYS A 27 -7.04 -18.66 2.14
N SER A 28 -7.46 -17.57 2.77
CA SER A 28 -6.85 -17.01 3.99
C SER A 28 -7.83 -16.12 4.75
N ALA A 29 -7.66 -16.01 6.07
CA ALA A 29 -8.50 -15.17 6.93
C ALA A 29 -8.43 -13.69 6.54
N GLN A 30 -7.23 -13.17 6.27
CA GLN A 30 -7.04 -11.83 5.70
C GLN A 30 -7.02 -11.90 4.17
N PRO A 31 -7.52 -10.87 3.45
CA PRO A 31 -7.44 -10.78 2.01
C PRO A 31 -6.00 -10.88 1.48
N LYS A 32 -5.78 -11.90 0.64
CA LYS A 32 -4.51 -12.20 -0.01
C LYS A 32 -4.78 -12.78 -1.39
N TRP A 33 -4.01 -12.33 -2.37
CA TRP A 33 -4.13 -12.76 -3.76
C TRP A 33 -2.76 -13.15 -4.31
N LYS A 34 -2.78 -13.81 -5.46
CA LYS A 34 -1.60 -14.12 -6.25
C LYS A 34 -1.83 -13.82 -7.73
N ILE A 35 -0.73 -13.57 -8.44
CA ILE A 35 -0.71 -13.44 -9.89
C ILE A 35 0.58 -14.03 -10.45
N ALA A 36 0.47 -14.65 -11.62
CA ALA A 36 1.63 -15.10 -12.37
C ALA A 36 2.37 -13.88 -12.95
N ALA A 37 3.68 -13.85 -12.77
CA ALA A 37 4.58 -12.91 -13.43
C ALA A 37 5.41 -13.65 -14.49
N SER A 38 6.13 -12.91 -15.33
CA SER A 38 7.04 -13.47 -16.34
C SER A 38 8.07 -14.42 -15.73
N ASP A 39 8.56 -14.09 -14.53
CA ASP A 39 9.55 -14.87 -13.80
C ASP A 39 9.02 -15.24 -12.40
N GLY A 40 7.95 -16.05 -12.35
CA GLY A 40 7.44 -16.63 -11.11
C GLY A 40 6.06 -16.11 -10.69
N VAL A 41 5.87 -15.86 -9.39
CA VAL A 41 4.55 -15.53 -8.82
C VAL A 41 4.68 -14.39 -7.82
N VAL A 42 3.86 -13.35 -8.02
CA VAL A 42 3.70 -12.28 -7.05
C VAL A 42 2.48 -12.59 -6.17
N THR A 43 2.65 -12.44 -4.87
CA THR A 43 1.54 -12.46 -3.91
C THR A 43 1.46 -11.12 -3.22
N PHE A 44 0.24 -10.65 -2.97
CA PHE A 44 0.04 -9.39 -2.27
C PHE A 44 -1.11 -9.50 -1.28
N ARG A 45 -0.99 -8.72 -0.22
CA ARG A 45 -2.00 -8.54 0.83
C ARG A 45 -1.96 -7.10 1.32
N PHE A 46 -3.05 -6.68 1.92
CA PHE A 46 -3.15 -5.40 2.60
C PHE A 46 -3.37 -5.71 4.06
N SER A 47 -2.49 -5.26 4.94
CA SER A 47 -2.53 -5.60 6.37
C SER A 47 -2.83 -4.35 7.17
N THR A 48 -3.90 -4.36 7.97
CA THR A 48 -4.21 -3.26 8.88
C THR A 48 -3.28 -3.26 10.09
N ASN A 49 -3.00 -2.08 10.66
CA ASN A 49 -2.27 -1.97 11.91
C ASN A 49 -3.22 -2.29 13.08
N ALA A 50 -2.98 -3.40 13.77
CA ALA A 50 -3.78 -3.85 14.92
C ALA A 50 -3.87 -2.79 16.03
N LYS A 51 -2.85 -1.94 16.19
CA LYS A 51 -2.86 -0.85 17.17
C LYS A 51 -3.83 0.26 16.81
N SER A 52 -4.12 0.48 15.53
CA SER A 52 -5.05 1.53 15.06
C SER A 52 -6.46 0.98 14.80
N ALA A 53 -6.57 -0.26 14.30
CA ALA A 53 -7.82 -0.90 13.93
C ALA A 53 -8.74 -1.22 15.12
N GLY A 54 -8.22 -1.13 16.35
CA GLY A 54 -8.95 -1.30 17.61
C GLY A 54 -9.08 -0.03 18.46
N LEU A 55 -8.47 1.09 18.05
CA LEU A 55 -8.71 2.36 18.72
C LEU A 55 -10.12 2.83 18.36
N LEU A 56 -10.86 3.30 19.38
CA LEU A 56 -12.28 3.65 19.35
C LEU A 56 -12.73 4.12 17.95
N PRO A 57 -13.68 3.39 17.30
CA PRO A 57 -14.21 3.79 16.01
C PRO A 57 -14.62 5.27 16.05
N LEU A 58 -14.19 6.05 15.05
CA LEU A 58 -14.47 7.49 14.89
C LEU A 58 -13.56 8.45 15.68
N LEU A 59 -12.67 7.97 16.56
CA LEU A 59 -11.72 8.85 17.27
C LEU A 59 -10.30 8.84 16.70
N TRP A 60 -9.96 7.91 15.82
CA TRP A 60 -8.64 7.79 15.20
C TRP A 60 -8.75 7.28 13.77
N MET A 61 -7.80 7.67 12.92
CA MET A 61 -7.62 7.09 11.59
C MET A 61 -7.09 5.67 11.74
N GLY A 62 -7.63 4.75 10.96
CA GLY A 62 -7.06 3.44 10.78
C GLY A 62 -5.85 3.50 9.83
N GLU A 63 -4.95 2.55 10.00
CA GLU A 63 -3.76 2.40 9.17
C GLU A 63 -3.72 1.00 8.54
N PHE A 64 -3.21 0.93 7.31
CA PHE A 64 -2.92 -0.34 6.64
C PHE A 64 -1.68 -0.20 5.75
N ARG A 65 -1.08 -1.32 5.35
CA ARG A 65 0.05 -1.31 4.43
C ARG A 65 -0.09 -2.37 3.34
N PRO A 66 0.29 -2.05 2.08
CA PRO A 66 0.45 -3.04 1.04
C PRO A 66 1.70 -3.88 1.29
N VAL A 67 1.59 -5.19 1.14
CA VAL A 67 2.72 -6.13 1.27
C VAL A 67 2.76 -7.00 0.03
N PHE A 68 3.84 -6.88 -0.75
CA PHE A 68 4.05 -7.61 -1.99
C PHE A 68 5.29 -8.49 -1.87
N ALA A 69 5.13 -9.77 -2.19
CA ALA A 69 6.18 -10.77 -2.16
C ALA A 69 6.26 -11.47 -3.51
N TRP A 70 7.46 -11.58 -4.05
CA TRP A 70 7.76 -12.18 -5.34
C TRP A 70 8.57 -13.46 -5.14
N ARG A 71 7.97 -14.58 -5.52
CA ARG A 71 8.63 -15.88 -5.51
C ARG A 71 9.07 -16.24 -6.92
N HIS A 72 10.37 -16.41 -7.11
CA HIS A 72 11.00 -16.71 -8.39
C HIS A 72 12.15 -17.70 -8.25
N ASP A 73 12.57 -18.27 -9.36
CA ASP A 73 13.63 -19.28 -9.41
C ASP A 73 14.93 -18.62 -9.89
N THR A 74 16.02 -18.86 -9.18
CA THR A 74 17.36 -18.39 -9.54
C THR A 74 18.30 -19.57 -9.76
N ALA A 75 19.51 -19.31 -10.29
CA ALA A 75 20.56 -20.32 -10.36
C ALA A 75 20.91 -20.96 -9.00
N LYS A 76 20.60 -20.28 -7.89
CA LYS A 76 20.84 -20.76 -6.51
C LYS A 76 19.61 -21.42 -5.87
N GLY A 77 18.52 -21.55 -6.62
CA GLY A 77 17.25 -22.10 -6.15
C GLY A 77 16.15 -21.04 -6.03
N LYS A 78 15.08 -21.40 -5.31
CA LYS A 78 13.88 -20.57 -5.18
C LYS A 78 14.09 -19.45 -4.16
N ILE A 79 13.85 -18.22 -4.55
CA ILE A 79 13.94 -17.04 -3.68
C ILE A 79 12.55 -16.46 -3.46
N ASN A 80 12.36 -15.77 -2.34
CA ASN A 80 11.15 -15.03 -2.02
C ASN A 80 11.54 -13.61 -1.62
N ASP A 81 11.48 -12.69 -2.57
CA ASP A 81 11.85 -11.30 -2.39
C ASP A 81 10.66 -10.44 -2.03
N THR A 82 10.94 -9.30 -1.41
CA THR A 82 9.96 -8.23 -1.24
C THR A 82 9.99 -7.34 -2.46
N VAL A 83 8.81 -6.95 -2.93
CA VAL A 83 8.63 -5.93 -3.96
C VAL A 83 7.75 -4.84 -3.35
N SER A 84 7.90 -3.60 -3.77
CA SER A 84 7.04 -2.50 -3.36
C SER A 84 6.10 -2.12 -4.48
N PHE A 85 4.84 -1.88 -4.14
CA PHE A 85 3.86 -1.38 -5.11
C PHE A 85 4.36 -0.11 -5.80
N PHE A 86 4.95 0.79 -4.99
CA PHE A 86 5.40 2.11 -5.45
C PHE A 86 6.68 2.07 -6.31
N GLN A 87 7.39 0.94 -6.42
CA GLN A 87 8.51 0.80 -7.40
C GLN A 87 8.02 0.93 -8.85
N TYR A 88 6.79 0.51 -9.11
CA TYR A 88 6.17 0.48 -10.45
C TYR A 88 4.90 1.34 -10.44
N THR A 89 4.97 2.49 -9.78
CA THR A 89 3.87 3.45 -9.72
C THR A 89 4.40 4.78 -10.25
N ASP A 90 3.67 5.38 -11.18
CA ASP A 90 4.02 6.69 -11.72
C ASP A 90 3.66 7.81 -10.74
N ARG A 91 4.14 9.02 -11.05
CA ARG A 91 3.88 10.20 -10.21
C ARG A 91 2.39 10.48 -10.03
N ALA A 92 1.60 10.35 -11.09
CA ALA A 92 0.16 10.64 -11.03
C ALA A 92 -0.55 9.71 -10.04
N LYS A 93 -0.16 8.42 -10.01
CA LYS A 93 -0.71 7.47 -9.04
C LYS A 93 -0.22 7.70 -7.62
N VAL A 94 1.03 8.14 -7.43
CA VAL A 94 1.48 8.60 -6.11
C VAL A 94 0.64 9.79 -5.63
N GLU A 95 0.34 10.75 -6.50
CA GLU A 95 -0.51 11.91 -6.18
C GLU A 95 -1.95 11.48 -5.82
N GLU A 96 -2.52 10.52 -6.54
CA GLU A 96 -3.82 9.91 -6.18
C GLU A 96 -3.79 9.27 -4.80
N ALA A 97 -2.73 8.52 -4.46
CA ALA A 97 -2.58 7.91 -3.14
C ALA A 97 -2.47 8.97 -2.03
N VAL A 98 -1.76 10.08 -2.27
CA VAL A 98 -1.69 11.20 -1.33
C VAL A 98 -3.06 11.84 -1.13
N GLU A 99 -3.85 12.00 -2.19
CA GLU A 99 -5.20 12.56 -2.08
C GLU A 99 -6.14 11.64 -1.28
N LEU A 100 -6.04 10.32 -1.44
CA LEU A 100 -6.79 9.38 -0.60
C LEU A 100 -6.43 9.52 0.88
N GLN A 101 -5.15 9.72 1.21
CA GLN A 101 -4.74 9.99 2.59
C GLN A 101 -5.27 11.34 3.09
N ARG A 102 -5.27 12.38 2.24
CA ARG A 102 -5.85 13.69 2.58
C ARG A 102 -7.34 13.57 2.89
N VAL A 103 -8.11 12.84 2.10
CA VAL A 103 -9.55 12.65 2.35
C VAL A 103 -9.81 12.00 3.71
N ALA A 104 -9.07 10.93 4.04
CA ALA A 104 -9.17 10.28 5.35
C ALA A 104 -8.80 11.24 6.51
N LEU A 105 -7.76 12.05 6.30
CA LEU A 105 -7.33 13.07 7.26
C LEU A 105 -8.39 14.16 7.46
N ASP A 106 -8.98 14.67 6.38
CA ASP A 106 -10.03 15.68 6.44
C ASP A 106 -11.25 15.17 7.20
N LYS A 107 -11.66 13.92 6.97
CA LYS A 107 -12.73 13.27 7.72
C LYS A 107 -12.39 13.19 9.21
N TYR A 108 -11.17 12.78 9.54
CA TYR A 108 -10.70 12.73 10.92
C TYR A 108 -10.72 14.11 11.60
N LEU A 109 -10.18 15.15 10.95
CA LEU A 109 -10.12 16.51 11.50
C LEU A 109 -11.50 17.15 11.69
N ARG A 110 -12.49 16.78 10.88
CA ARG A 110 -13.90 17.21 11.05
C ARG A 110 -14.58 16.54 12.23
N ASN A 111 -14.24 15.28 12.50
CA ASN A 111 -14.86 14.49 13.57
C ASN A 111 -14.15 14.64 14.93
N ARG A 112 -12.90 15.12 14.96
CA ARG A 112 -12.18 15.42 16.19
C ARG A 112 -12.76 16.68 16.83
N LEU A 113 -13.36 16.55 18.02
CA LEU A 113 -13.91 17.63 18.86
C LEU A 113 -12.86 18.63 19.42
N ALA A 114 -11.66 18.72 18.84
CA ALA A 114 -10.56 19.52 19.39
C ALA A 114 -10.50 20.94 18.81
N GLY A 115 -10.23 21.91 19.68
CA GLY A 115 -10.12 23.33 19.33
C GLY A 115 -8.95 23.67 18.39
N PRO A 116 -8.88 24.93 17.89
CA PRO A 116 -8.05 25.34 16.75
C PRO A 116 -6.54 25.05 16.85
N ALA A 117 -5.97 25.01 18.06
CA ALA A 117 -4.53 24.88 18.27
C ALA A 117 -3.98 23.44 18.12
N GLU A 118 -4.83 22.41 18.16
CA GLU A 118 -4.40 21.01 17.97
C GLU A 118 -4.40 20.57 16.49
N ARG A 119 -4.95 21.39 15.59
CA ARG A 119 -5.14 21.03 14.17
C ARG A 119 -3.86 21.06 13.34
N THR A 120 -2.85 21.85 13.70
CA THR A 120 -1.66 22.06 12.85
C THR A 120 -0.47 21.19 13.29
N GLY A 121 -0.13 21.16 14.58
CA GLY A 121 1.05 20.41 15.07
C GLY A 121 0.92 18.89 15.03
N TRP A 122 -0.31 18.35 15.04
CA TRP A 122 -0.54 16.89 14.99
C TRP A 122 -0.63 16.34 13.55
N VAL A 123 -1.05 17.15 12.58
CA VAL A 123 -1.16 16.74 11.17
C VAL A 123 0.21 16.54 10.53
N GLU A 124 1.16 17.43 10.86
CA GLU A 124 2.56 17.29 10.43
C GLU A 124 3.26 16.08 11.08
N GLY A 125 2.91 15.75 12.33
CA GLY A 125 3.53 14.65 13.08
C GLY A 125 3.13 13.23 12.64
N TYR A 126 2.03 13.06 11.91
CA TYR A 126 1.58 11.74 11.45
C TYR A 126 2.17 11.31 10.10
N GLY A 127 2.88 12.20 9.39
CA GLY A 127 3.39 11.91 8.04
C GLY A 127 2.28 11.48 7.06
N ALA A 128 1.01 11.76 7.37
CA ALA A 128 -0.16 11.28 6.63
C ALA A 128 -0.25 11.88 5.22
N LEU A 129 0.49 12.95 4.94
CA LEU A 129 0.58 13.58 3.61
C LEU A 129 1.95 13.36 2.96
N GLU A 130 2.84 12.58 3.57
CA GLU A 130 4.10 12.23 2.92
C GLU A 130 3.85 11.27 1.76
N GLU A 131 4.51 11.55 0.64
CA GLU A 131 4.43 10.71 -0.55
C GLU A 131 4.92 9.29 -0.21
N PRO A 132 4.13 8.25 -0.55
CA PRO A 132 4.60 6.89 -0.44
C PRO A 132 5.80 6.67 -1.37
N LYS A 133 6.86 6.07 -0.83
CA LYS A 133 8.11 5.81 -1.56
C LYS A 133 8.35 4.32 -1.74
N PRO A 134 9.05 3.90 -2.80
CA PRO A 134 9.38 2.50 -3.06
C PRO A 134 10.06 1.78 -1.89
N ASN A 135 10.95 2.46 -1.16
CA ASN A 135 11.83 1.89 -0.13
C ASN A 135 11.39 2.18 1.32
N ILE A 136 10.24 2.81 1.52
CA ILE A 136 9.74 3.12 2.86
C ILE A 136 8.44 2.34 3.07
N GLU A 137 8.46 1.40 4.01
CA GLU A 137 7.24 0.73 4.44
C GLU A 137 6.37 1.73 5.22
N ARG A 138 5.49 2.43 4.50
CA ARG A 138 4.57 3.41 5.08
C ARG A 138 3.18 2.81 5.30
N TRP A 139 2.62 3.17 6.44
CA TRP A 139 1.21 2.99 6.69
C TRP A 139 0.42 4.04 5.90
N LEU A 140 -0.57 3.56 5.17
CA LEU A 140 -1.60 4.34 4.49
C LEU A 140 -2.81 4.45 5.39
N HIS A 141 -3.55 5.54 5.26
CA HIS A 141 -4.59 5.87 6.20
C HIS A 141 -6.00 5.74 5.61
N TYR A 142 -6.96 5.39 6.47
CA TYR A 142 -8.39 5.36 6.18
C TYR A 142 -9.17 5.78 7.42
N PHE A 143 -10.38 6.33 7.26
CA PHE A 143 -11.24 6.72 8.36
C PHE A 143 -12.50 5.83 8.44
N ASP A 144 -13.14 5.60 7.30
CA ASP A 144 -14.39 4.84 7.18
C ASP A 144 -14.38 3.80 6.05
N GLY A 145 -15.52 3.14 5.83
CA GLY A 145 -15.67 2.12 4.79
C GLY A 145 -15.51 2.67 3.37
N ALA A 146 -15.90 3.92 3.13
CA ALA A 146 -15.75 4.54 1.81
C ALA A 146 -14.26 4.78 1.46
N ASP A 147 -13.43 5.09 2.46
CA ASP A 147 -11.98 5.17 2.27
C ASP A 147 -11.39 3.79 1.94
N ALA A 148 -11.85 2.73 2.62
CA ALA A 148 -11.43 1.36 2.31
C ALA A 148 -11.82 0.93 0.88
N GLU A 149 -13.03 1.28 0.43
CA GLU A 149 -13.47 1.04 -0.96
C GLU A 149 -12.62 1.83 -1.97
N SER A 150 -12.30 3.09 -1.65
CA SER A 150 -11.49 3.95 -2.51
C SER A 150 -10.08 3.38 -2.66
N TRP A 151 -9.48 2.91 -1.57
CA TRP A 151 -8.22 2.19 -1.60
C TRP A 151 -8.31 0.89 -2.40
N GLY A 152 -9.36 0.09 -2.20
CA GLY A 152 -9.58 -1.13 -2.97
C GLY A 152 -9.65 -0.86 -4.47
N THR A 153 -10.40 0.18 -4.87
CA THR A 153 -10.51 0.63 -6.26
C THR A 153 -9.17 1.11 -6.81
N TYR A 154 -8.42 1.91 -6.06
CA TYR A 154 -7.10 2.41 -6.44
C TYR A 154 -6.12 1.27 -6.74
N PHE A 155 -5.94 0.34 -5.78
CA PHE A 155 -5.01 -0.76 -5.96
C PHE A 155 -5.47 -1.75 -7.03
N GLY A 156 -6.77 -2.10 -7.03
CA GLY A 156 -7.32 -3.06 -7.97
C GLY A 156 -7.29 -2.55 -9.42
N GLY A 157 -7.63 -1.27 -9.61
CA GLY A 157 -7.67 -0.63 -10.93
C GLY A 157 -6.29 -0.41 -11.55
N PHE A 158 -5.24 -0.28 -10.73
CA PHE A 158 -3.88 -0.10 -11.23
C PHE A 158 -3.10 -1.41 -11.41
N MET A 159 -3.56 -2.52 -10.83
CA MET A 159 -2.80 -3.78 -10.80
C MET A 159 -2.41 -4.31 -12.18
N GLY A 160 -3.25 -4.10 -13.20
CA GLY A 160 -2.92 -4.51 -14.57
C GLY A 160 -1.76 -3.71 -15.18
N VAL A 161 -1.66 -2.41 -14.86
CA VAL A 161 -0.53 -1.57 -15.28
C VAL A 161 0.72 -1.95 -14.50
N TRP A 162 0.58 -2.07 -13.17
CA TRP A 162 1.65 -2.46 -12.27
C TRP A 162 2.31 -3.77 -12.72
N LEU A 163 1.51 -4.80 -13.04
CA LEU A 163 2.01 -6.10 -13.48
C LEU A 163 2.78 -6.01 -14.81
N ARG A 164 2.33 -5.18 -15.76
CA ARG A 164 3.05 -5.01 -17.02
C ARG A 164 4.43 -4.40 -16.79
N GLN A 165 4.50 -3.34 -16.00
CA GLN A 165 5.77 -2.69 -15.64
C GLN A 165 6.69 -3.64 -14.87
N PHE A 166 6.13 -4.41 -13.93
CA PHE A 166 6.87 -5.45 -13.22
C PHE A 166 7.43 -6.52 -14.16
N ASN A 167 6.64 -6.99 -15.14
CA ASN A 167 7.09 -8.03 -16.06
C ASN A 167 8.16 -7.54 -17.05
N GLU A 168 8.17 -6.25 -17.39
CA GLU A 168 9.20 -5.65 -18.24
C GLU A 168 10.56 -5.57 -17.51
N HIS A 169 10.52 -5.23 -16.22
CA HIS A 169 11.72 -5.03 -15.41
C HIS A 169 11.55 -5.60 -13.99
N PRO A 170 11.46 -6.93 -13.83
CA PRO A 170 11.23 -7.54 -12.52
C PRO A 170 12.45 -7.31 -11.63
N GLU A 171 12.23 -6.62 -10.52
CA GLU A 171 13.28 -6.23 -9.60
C GLU A 171 12.76 -6.27 -8.16
N SER A 172 13.58 -6.84 -7.26
CA SER A 172 13.31 -6.81 -5.82
C SER A 172 13.44 -5.38 -5.28
N MET A 173 12.77 -5.11 -4.16
CA MET A 173 12.93 -3.83 -3.45
C MET A 173 14.38 -3.62 -3.01
N TYR A 174 15.10 -4.69 -2.65
CA TYR A 174 16.50 -4.62 -2.25
C TYR A 174 17.40 -4.20 -3.41
N ASP A 175 17.27 -4.84 -4.57
CA ASP A 175 18.08 -4.55 -5.75
C ASP A 175 17.80 -3.14 -6.27
N TRP A 176 16.53 -2.73 -6.27
CA TRP A 176 16.15 -1.35 -6.58
C TRP A 176 16.80 -0.35 -5.62
N CYS A 177 16.75 -0.60 -4.32
CA CYS A 177 17.39 0.24 -3.31
C CYS A 177 18.90 0.33 -3.56
N SER A 178 19.56 -0.80 -3.79
CA SER A 178 20.99 -0.84 -4.13
C SER A 178 21.29 -0.02 -5.39
N ARG A 179 20.47 -0.15 -6.44
CA ARG A 179 20.69 0.50 -7.74
C ARG A 179 20.35 1.98 -7.76
N VAL A 180 19.35 2.43 -7.00
CA VAL A 180 18.76 3.78 -7.08
C VAL A 180 18.96 4.58 -5.81
N SER A 181 18.72 3.99 -4.63
CA SER A 181 18.69 4.73 -3.37
C SER A 181 20.03 4.74 -2.63
N TRP A 182 20.83 3.68 -2.74
CA TRP A 182 22.05 3.49 -1.93
C TRP A 182 23.33 3.80 -2.71
N LYS A 183 23.28 3.90 -4.04
CA LYS A 183 24.44 4.35 -4.84
C LYS A 183 25.03 5.67 -4.36
N ASP A 184 24.19 6.57 -3.86
CA ASP A 184 24.62 7.87 -3.35
C ASP A 184 25.20 7.78 -1.91
N LEU A 185 24.88 6.73 -1.15
CA LEU A 185 25.46 6.49 0.17
C LEU A 185 26.90 5.95 0.07
N GLU A 186 27.22 5.21 -0.99
CA GLU A 186 28.58 4.72 -1.24
C GLU A 186 29.51 5.82 -1.75
N LYS A 187 29.02 6.76 -2.57
CA LYS A 187 29.81 7.93 -3.01
C LYS A 187 30.18 8.91 -1.89
N ASN A 188 29.37 8.98 -0.83
CA ASN A 188 29.61 9.86 0.32
C ASN A 188 30.52 9.24 1.40
N LYS A 189 31.05 8.03 1.17
CA LYS A 189 32.01 7.34 2.06
C LYS A 189 33.42 7.23 1.46
N ALA A 190 33.63 7.76 0.25
CA ALA A 190 34.92 7.87 -0.41
C ALA A 190 35.40 9.33 -0.36
#